data_AF-A0A2E2N3U0-F1
#
_entry.id   AF-A0A2E2N3U0-F1
#
_cell.length_a   1.000
_cell.length_b   1.000
_cell.length_c   1.000
_cell.angle_alpha   90.00
_cell.angle_beta   90.00
_cell.angle_gamma   90.00
#
_symmetry.space_group_name_H-M   'P 1'
#
loop_
_entity.id
_entity.type
_entity.pdbx_description
1 polymer ?
#
loop_
_entity_poly.entity_id
_entity_poly.type
_entity_poly.pdbx_seq_one_letter_code
_entity_poly.pdbx_strand_id
1 'polypeptide(L)'
;MNTLTDTPVTTSPPVDNGKPDGFYRHLLAATEDERQTLMGGELIGRAQGGKITLPEYRAFLAQAYHHVRHTVSLMMACGAELSAPAFVLRDNLRMAIAEYIDEEKSHEHWILDDLESIGVNRNFARSRLPLFETEWMVSYAYDSIRRRHPLAMFGMVLVLEGTSTSAASAAGRAIRDSLGLTDDAFHYLFSHGELDISHMAFFAELMDTITDTEEQAQIIHSARAFYRLYGAVHDAALSDADHWTDEALEANSCHH
;
A
#
# COMPACT_ATOMS: atom_id res chain seq x y z
N MET A 1 -4.96 -8.18 37.49
CA MET A 1 -6.00 -7.94 36.46
C MET A 1 -5.71 -6.57 35.87
N ASN A 2 -4.95 -6.53 34.78
CA ASN A 2 -4.59 -5.28 34.11
C ASN A 2 -5.55 -5.10 32.94
N THR A 3 -6.51 -4.20 33.08
CA THR A 3 -7.42 -3.79 32.01
C THR A 3 -6.63 -2.92 31.03
N LEU A 4 -6.24 -3.50 29.89
CA LEU A 4 -5.81 -2.75 28.72
C LEU A 4 -6.99 -1.87 28.28
N THR A 5 -6.83 -0.56 28.42
CA THR A 5 -7.76 0.42 27.86
C THR A 5 -7.54 0.44 26.35
N ASP A 6 -8.52 -0.03 25.59
CA ASP A 6 -8.66 0.24 24.15
C ASP A 6 -8.80 1.76 23.96
N THR A 7 -7.68 2.42 23.66
CA THR A 7 -7.73 3.74 23.02
C THR A 7 -8.21 3.53 21.59
N PRO A 8 -9.31 4.17 21.16
CA PRO A 8 -9.76 4.07 19.77
C PRO A 8 -8.65 4.60 18.86
N VAL A 9 -8.35 3.85 17.79
CA VAL A 9 -7.49 4.32 16.71
C VAL A 9 -8.18 5.52 16.06
N THR A 10 -7.77 6.73 16.41
CA THR A 10 -8.25 7.94 15.75
C THR A 10 -7.56 8.06 14.40
N THR A 11 -8.22 7.60 13.34
CA THR A 11 -7.82 7.93 11.97
C THR A 11 -7.94 9.45 11.81
N SER A 12 -6.87 10.12 11.38
CA SER A 12 -6.99 11.49 10.89
C SER A 12 -8.05 11.52 9.78
N PRO A 13 -8.95 12.52 9.75
CA PRO A 13 -9.85 12.67 8.63
C PRO A 13 -9.00 12.81 7.35
N PRO A 14 -9.44 12.23 6.22
CA PRO A 14 -8.77 12.43 4.96
C PRO A 14 -8.60 13.92 4.66
N VAL A 15 -7.52 14.28 3.97
CA VAL A 15 -7.17 15.67 3.64
C VAL A 15 -8.40 16.37 3.06
N ASP A 16 -8.89 17.41 3.74
CA ASP A 16 -9.98 18.24 3.23
C ASP A 16 -9.43 19.07 2.07
N ASN A 17 -9.83 18.72 0.84
CA ASN A 17 -9.43 19.44 -0.35
C ASN A 17 -10.31 20.67 -0.64
N GLY A 18 -11.20 21.05 0.30
CA GLY A 18 -12.06 22.22 0.18
C GLY A 18 -13.22 22.06 -0.82
N LYS A 19 -13.48 20.85 -1.32
CA LYS A 19 -14.56 20.54 -2.26
C LYS A 19 -15.58 19.57 -1.63
N PRO A 20 -16.57 20.08 -0.86
CA PRO A 20 -17.49 19.24 -0.11
C PRO A 20 -18.42 18.37 -0.99
N ASP A 21 -18.58 18.70 -2.26
CA ASP A 21 -19.37 17.93 -3.23
C ASP A 21 -18.51 17.19 -4.26
N GLY A 22 -17.18 17.16 -4.07
CA GLY A 22 -16.22 16.51 -4.96
C GLY A 22 -16.31 14.98 -4.91
N PHE A 23 -15.97 14.33 -6.03
CA PHE A 23 -15.93 12.88 -6.10
C PHE A 23 -14.95 12.29 -5.09
N TYR A 24 -13.81 12.94 -4.83
CA TYR A 24 -12.84 12.47 -3.85
C TYR A 24 -13.47 12.26 -2.46
N ARG A 25 -14.26 13.23 -1.99
CA ARG A 25 -14.96 13.12 -0.70
C ARG A 25 -16.02 12.01 -0.73
N HIS A 26 -16.75 11.87 -1.83
CA HIS A 26 -17.71 10.78 -2.01
C HIS A 26 -17.02 9.41 -1.98
N LEU A 27 -15.89 9.27 -2.66
CA LEU A 27 -15.07 8.07 -2.70
C LEU A 27 -14.65 7.65 -1.29
N LEU A 28 -14.12 8.58 -0.49
CA LEU A 28 -13.74 8.33 0.91
C LEU A 28 -14.93 7.92 1.77
N ALA A 29 -16.05 8.62 1.67
CA ALA A 29 -17.26 8.28 2.42
C ALA A 29 -17.81 6.90 2.02
N ALA A 30 -17.71 6.53 0.73
CA ALA A 30 -18.20 5.26 0.22
C ALA A 30 -17.31 4.07 0.63
N THR A 31 -16.05 4.30 1.02
CA THR A 31 -15.09 3.25 1.39
C THR A 31 -14.72 3.27 2.87
N GLU A 32 -15.42 4.06 3.68
CA GLU A 32 -15.07 4.29 5.09
C GLU A 32 -15.06 2.99 5.92
N ASP A 33 -16.05 2.13 5.76
CA ASP A 33 -16.14 0.87 6.52
C ASP A 33 -14.95 -0.05 6.22
N GLU A 34 -14.59 -0.19 4.94
CA GLU A 34 -13.42 -0.97 4.52
C GLU A 34 -12.11 -0.35 5.01
N ARG A 35 -11.99 0.99 4.97
CA ARG A 35 -10.83 1.72 5.49
C ARG A 35 -10.67 1.50 6.99
N GLN A 36 -11.74 1.63 7.77
CA GLN A 36 -11.70 1.39 9.22
C GLN A 36 -11.38 -0.06 9.55
N THR A 37 -11.87 -1.02 8.75
CA THR A 37 -11.53 -2.43 8.91
C THR A 37 -10.03 -2.66 8.71
N LEU A 38 -9.43 -2.10 7.64
CA LEU A 38 -7.99 -2.19 7.42
C LEU A 38 -7.21 -1.54 8.58
N MET A 39 -7.56 -0.30 8.94
CA MET A 39 -6.86 0.47 9.99
C MET A 39 -6.97 -0.16 11.39
N GLY A 40 -8.04 -0.92 11.64
CA GLY A 40 -8.22 -1.72 12.86
C GLY A 40 -7.56 -3.10 12.81
N GLY A 41 -6.88 -3.44 11.71
CA GLY A 41 -6.20 -4.71 11.51
C GLY A 41 -5.05 -4.95 12.48
N GLU A 42 -4.75 -6.22 12.74
CA GLU A 42 -3.81 -6.63 13.78
C GLU A 42 -2.38 -6.13 13.50
N LEU A 43 -1.92 -6.19 12.25
CA LEU A 43 -0.58 -5.73 11.87
C LEU A 43 -0.41 -4.24 12.15
N ILE A 44 -1.38 -3.42 11.74
CA ILE A 44 -1.36 -1.96 11.97
C ILE A 44 -1.39 -1.65 13.47
N GLY A 45 -2.26 -2.32 14.23
CA GLY A 45 -2.34 -2.15 15.68
C GLY A 45 -1.03 -2.52 16.39
N ARG A 46 -0.39 -3.62 15.99
CA ARG A 46 0.93 -4.04 16.52
C ARG A 46 2.02 -3.05 16.15
N ALA A 47 2.06 -2.59 14.90
CA ALA A 47 3.05 -1.64 14.41
C ALA A 47 2.95 -0.27 15.14
N GLN A 48 1.76 0.32 15.19
CA GLN A 48 1.52 1.60 15.87
C GLN A 48 1.76 1.52 17.38
N GLY A 49 1.48 0.35 17.98
CA GLY A 49 1.72 0.11 19.40
C GLY A 49 3.17 -0.24 19.76
N GLY A 50 4.08 -0.36 18.78
CA GLY A 50 5.46 -0.82 19.03
C GLY A 50 5.52 -2.26 19.57
N LYS A 51 4.59 -3.11 19.14
CA LYS A 51 4.45 -4.52 19.55
C LYS A 51 4.74 -5.51 18.42
N ILE A 52 5.05 -5.02 17.23
CA ILE A 52 5.47 -5.88 16.13
C ILE A 52 6.83 -6.48 16.46
N THR A 53 7.02 -7.75 16.12
CA THR A 53 8.31 -8.43 16.26
C THR A 53 9.17 -8.23 15.01
N LEU A 54 10.48 -8.47 15.13
CA LEU A 54 11.38 -8.37 13.97
C LEU A 54 11.01 -9.34 12.83
N PRO A 55 10.66 -10.63 13.08
CA PRO A 55 10.21 -11.52 12.01
C PRO A 55 8.92 -11.05 11.32
N GLU A 56 7.97 -10.49 12.06
CA GLU A 56 6.75 -9.92 11.48
C GLU A 56 7.05 -8.70 10.60
N TYR A 57 7.98 -7.83 11.02
CA TYR A 57 8.40 -6.68 10.22
C TYR A 57 9.10 -7.11 8.92
N ARG A 58 9.99 -8.11 9.00
CA ARG A 58 10.63 -8.74 7.83
C ARG A 58 9.59 -9.35 6.88
N ALA A 59 8.60 -10.08 7.42
CA ALA A 59 7.53 -10.68 6.63
C ALA A 59 6.70 -9.63 5.90
N PHE A 60 6.34 -8.55 6.61
CA PHE A 60 5.64 -7.41 6.02
C PHE A 60 6.42 -6.77 4.87
N LEU A 61 7.70 -6.41 5.09
CA LEU A 61 8.54 -5.80 4.05
C LEU A 61 8.72 -6.73 2.85
N ALA A 62 8.84 -8.04 3.08
CA ALA A 62 8.94 -9.00 1.97
C ALA A 62 7.67 -9.00 1.10
N GLN A 63 6.49 -8.99 1.69
CA GLN A 63 5.25 -8.88 0.91
C GLN A 63 5.09 -7.50 0.27
N ALA A 64 5.54 -6.43 0.94
CA ALA A 64 5.61 -5.09 0.38
C ALA A 64 6.43 -5.07 -0.91
N TYR A 65 7.64 -5.66 -0.88
CA TYR A 65 8.49 -5.80 -2.07
C TYR A 65 7.75 -6.48 -3.23
N HIS A 66 7.04 -7.57 -2.91
CA HIS A 66 6.36 -8.37 -3.92
C HIS A 66 5.21 -7.67 -4.62
N HIS A 67 4.49 -6.75 -3.97
CA HIS A 67 3.47 -5.97 -4.68
C HIS A 67 4.00 -4.64 -5.24
N VAL A 68 4.90 -3.94 -4.53
CA VAL A 68 5.44 -2.64 -4.97
C VAL A 68 6.23 -2.76 -6.27
N ARG A 69 6.94 -3.86 -6.49
CA ARG A 69 7.64 -4.12 -7.77
C ARG A 69 6.72 -4.17 -9.00
N HIS A 70 5.40 -4.27 -8.80
CA HIS A 70 4.41 -4.23 -9.88
C HIS A 70 3.81 -2.85 -10.11
N THR A 71 3.98 -1.87 -9.21
CA THR A 71 3.32 -0.56 -9.28
C THR A 71 3.53 0.12 -10.63
N VAL A 72 4.79 0.28 -11.06
CA VAL A 72 5.12 0.89 -12.37
C VAL A 72 4.49 0.10 -13.53
N SER A 73 4.52 -1.23 -13.49
CA SER A 73 3.95 -2.06 -14.55
C SER A 73 2.42 -1.99 -14.60
N LEU A 74 1.76 -1.86 -13.46
CA LEU A 74 0.32 -1.64 -13.36
C LEU A 74 -0.08 -0.26 -13.88
N MET A 75 0.67 0.78 -13.52
CA MET A 75 0.48 2.13 -14.05
C MET A 75 0.67 2.17 -15.57
N MET A 76 1.70 1.49 -16.11
CA MET A 76 1.89 1.35 -17.55
C MET A 76 0.72 0.61 -18.23
N ALA A 77 0.20 -0.46 -17.62
CA ALA A 77 -0.96 -1.17 -18.12
C ALA A 77 -2.22 -0.27 -18.13
N CYS A 78 -2.45 0.50 -17.07
CA CYS A 78 -3.52 1.48 -17.00
C CYS A 78 -3.39 2.55 -18.10
N GLY A 79 -2.20 3.13 -18.26
CA GLY A 79 -1.93 4.13 -19.30
C GLY A 79 -2.12 3.60 -20.73
N ALA A 80 -1.80 2.33 -20.97
CA ALA A 80 -2.04 1.68 -22.25
C ALA A 80 -3.54 1.57 -22.57
N GLU A 81 -4.37 1.14 -21.60
CA GLU A 81 -5.83 1.06 -21.77
C GLU A 81 -6.47 2.46 -21.92
N LEU A 82 -6.00 3.45 -21.17
CA LEU A 82 -6.43 4.86 -21.30
C LEU A 82 -6.06 5.50 -22.64
N SER A 83 -5.18 4.87 -23.43
CA SER A 83 -4.84 5.34 -24.78
C SER A 83 -5.85 4.88 -25.85
N ALA A 84 -6.83 4.05 -25.49
CA ALA A 84 -7.87 3.62 -26.41
C ALA A 84 -8.78 4.81 -26.82
N PRO A 85 -9.35 4.83 -28.05
CA PRO A 85 -10.20 5.93 -28.52
C PRO A 85 -11.38 6.28 -27.60
N ALA A 86 -11.89 5.31 -26.84
CA ALA A 86 -12.96 5.48 -25.87
C ALA A 86 -12.61 6.46 -24.73
N PHE A 87 -11.32 6.66 -24.43
CA PHE A 87 -10.83 7.49 -23.33
C PHE A 87 -10.13 8.77 -23.78
N VAL A 88 -10.30 9.20 -25.04
CA VAL A 88 -9.63 10.40 -25.59
C VAL A 88 -9.88 11.67 -24.77
N LEU A 89 -11.02 11.76 -24.09
CA LEU A 89 -11.39 12.88 -23.21
C LEU A 89 -10.81 12.77 -21.79
N ARG A 90 -9.95 11.77 -21.52
CA ARG A 90 -9.29 11.50 -20.23
C ARG A 90 -7.77 11.68 -20.32
N ASP A 91 -7.29 12.53 -21.23
CA ASP A 91 -5.86 12.75 -21.46
C ASP A 91 -5.12 13.26 -20.21
N ASN A 92 -5.81 14.03 -19.36
CA ASN A 92 -5.30 14.44 -18.05
C ASN A 92 -4.98 13.24 -17.14
N LEU A 93 -5.80 12.18 -17.17
CA LEU A 93 -5.54 10.96 -16.40
C LEU A 93 -4.32 10.22 -16.95
N ARG A 94 -4.14 10.20 -18.27
CA ARG A 94 -2.95 9.61 -18.91
C ARG A 94 -1.67 10.36 -18.50
N MET A 95 -1.75 11.68 -18.33
CA MET A 95 -0.61 12.48 -17.88
C MET A 95 -0.31 12.29 -16.40
N ALA A 96 -1.33 12.24 -15.55
CA ALA A 96 -1.16 11.89 -14.14
C ALA A 96 -0.50 10.51 -13.96
N ILE A 97 -0.89 9.51 -14.75
CA ILE A 97 -0.25 8.18 -14.74
C ILE A 97 1.24 8.27 -15.11
N ALA A 98 1.62 9.15 -16.05
CA ALA A 98 3.02 9.33 -16.42
C ALA A 98 3.85 9.98 -15.29
N GLU A 99 3.27 10.92 -14.56
CA GLU A 99 3.88 11.54 -13.37
C GLU A 99 4.06 10.50 -12.26
N TYR A 100 3.01 9.72 -11.94
CA TYR A 100 3.11 8.60 -11.00
C TYR A 100 4.19 7.57 -11.38
N ILE A 101 4.32 7.25 -12.67
CA ILE A 101 5.38 6.35 -13.15
C ILE A 101 6.76 6.93 -12.90
N ASP A 102 6.95 8.25 -13.01
CA ASP A 102 8.25 8.87 -12.77
C ASP A 102 8.64 8.81 -11.30
N GLU A 103 7.68 9.06 -10.41
CA GLU A 103 7.85 9.05 -8.96
C GLU A 103 8.10 7.64 -8.40
N GLU A 104 7.32 6.64 -8.81
CA GLU A 104 7.36 5.28 -8.25
C GLU A 104 8.59 4.45 -8.68
N LYS A 105 9.53 5.02 -9.45
CA LYS A 105 10.71 4.30 -9.91
C LYS A 105 11.61 3.94 -8.75
N SER A 106 11.90 2.65 -8.62
CA SER A 106 12.88 2.10 -7.66
C SER A 106 12.40 2.02 -6.21
N HIS A 107 11.13 2.30 -5.91
CA HIS A 107 10.58 2.14 -4.56
C HIS A 107 10.75 0.70 -4.03
N GLU A 108 10.69 -0.30 -4.91
CA GLU A 108 10.96 -1.69 -4.56
C GLU A 108 12.41 -1.93 -4.13
N HIS A 109 13.35 -1.08 -4.54
CA HIS A 109 14.74 -1.17 -4.10
C HIS A 109 14.92 -0.66 -2.66
N TRP A 110 14.18 0.37 -2.24
CA TRP A 110 14.19 0.83 -0.84
C TRP A 110 13.75 -0.26 0.11
N ILE A 111 12.70 -1.03 -0.24
CA ILE A 111 12.23 -2.15 0.57
C ILE A 111 13.32 -3.23 0.71
N LEU A 112 14.04 -3.50 -0.37
CA LEU A 112 15.13 -4.46 -0.35
C LEU A 112 16.34 -3.96 0.45
N ASP A 113 16.60 -2.66 0.46
CA ASP A 113 17.65 -2.04 1.28
C ASP A 113 17.27 -2.10 2.77
N ASP A 114 16.00 -1.83 3.10
CA ASP A 114 15.44 -1.95 4.45
C ASP A 114 15.49 -3.40 4.96
N LEU A 115 15.18 -4.38 4.09
CA LEU A 115 15.32 -5.81 4.42
C LEU A 115 16.78 -6.19 4.71
N GLU A 116 17.72 -5.67 3.92
CA GLU A 116 19.15 -5.94 4.10
C GLU A 116 19.69 -5.35 5.41
N SER A 117 19.26 -4.14 5.78
CA SER A 117 19.67 -3.49 7.03
C SER A 117 19.15 -4.21 8.29
N ILE A 118 18.10 -5.02 8.15
CA ILE A 118 17.57 -5.90 9.22
C ILE A 118 17.93 -7.37 9.06
N GLY A 119 18.97 -7.69 8.27
CA GLY A 119 19.59 -9.01 8.22
C GLY A 119 18.98 -10.00 7.23
N VAL A 120 18.12 -9.54 6.31
CA VAL A 120 17.56 -10.39 5.25
C VAL A 120 18.40 -10.24 3.98
N ASN A 121 18.91 -11.34 3.44
CA ASN A 121 19.64 -11.31 2.18
C ASN A 121 18.73 -10.82 1.03
N ARG A 122 19.20 -9.82 0.28
CA ARG A 122 18.49 -9.23 -0.86
C ARG A 122 18.03 -10.26 -1.90
N ASN A 123 18.89 -11.22 -2.26
CA ASN A 123 18.55 -12.20 -3.29
C ASN A 123 17.52 -13.20 -2.79
N PHE A 124 17.59 -13.59 -1.51
CA PHE A 124 16.58 -14.44 -0.88
C PHE A 124 15.20 -13.78 -0.89
N ALA A 125 15.09 -12.52 -0.45
CA ALA A 125 13.84 -11.78 -0.49
C ALA A 125 13.28 -11.66 -1.92
N ARG A 126 14.15 -11.45 -2.91
CA ARG A 126 13.75 -11.33 -4.32
C ARG A 126 13.27 -12.63 -4.97
N SER A 127 13.88 -13.76 -4.59
CA SER A 127 13.65 -15.06 -5.22
C SER A 127 12.50 -15.84 -4.59
N ARG A 128 12.11 -15.51 -3.35
CA ARG A 128 10.96 -16.11 -2.70
C ARG A 128 9.69 -15.82 -3.51
N LEU A 129 8.75 -16.76 -3.49
CA LEU A 129 7.43 -16.52 -4.06
C LEU A 129 6.63 -15.61 -3.13
N PRO A 130 5.79 -14.70 -3.67
CA PRO A 130 4.83 -13.98 -2.86
C PRO A 130 3.90 -14.95 -2.13
N LEU A 131 3.33 -14.51 -1.01
CA LEU A 131 2.21 -15.22 -0.39
C LEU A 131 1.00 -15.17 -1.32
N PHE A 132 0.09 -16.13 -1.17
CA PHE A 132 -1.09 -16.26 -2.02
C PHE A 132 -1.92 -14.98 -2.05
N GLU A 133 -2.10 -14.32 -0.90
CA GLU A 133 -2.87 -13.09 -0.74
C GLU A 133 -2.21 -11.93 -1.51
N THR A 134 -0.88 -11.85 -1.50
CA THR A 134 -0.11 -10.86 -2.25
C THR A 134 -0.20 -11.10 -3.75
N GLU A 135 -0.01 -12.36 -4.18
CA GLU A 135 -0.17 -12.76 -5.58
C GLU A 135 -1.59 -12.48 -6.09
N TRP A 136 -2.60 -12.74 -5.26
CA TRP A 136 -4.00 -12.49 -5.57
C TRP A 136 -4.30 -11.01 -5.69
N MET A 137 -3.77 -10.17 -4.79
CA MET A 137 -3.92 -8.71 -4.86
C MET A 137 -3.34 -8.17 -6.17
N VAL A 138 -2.13 -8.60 -6.54
CA VAL A 138 -1.47 -8.20 -7.79
C VAL A 138 -2.26 -8.70 -9.01
N SER A 139 -2.72 -9.96 -8.98
CA SER A 139 -3.51 -10.56 -10.06
C SER A 139 -4.84 -9.82 -10.26
N TYR A 140 -5.52 -9.50 -9.17
CA TYR A 140 -6.76 -8.71 -9.18
C TYR A 140 -6.54 -7.31 -9.78
N ALA A 141 -5.40 -6.67 -9.49
CA ALA A 141 -5.05 -5.37 -10.06
C ALA A 141 -4.94 -5.43 -11.59
N TYR A 142 -4.12 -6.35 -12.11
CA TYR A 142 -3.96 -6.51 -13.56
C TYR A 142 -5.27 -6.91 -14.26
N ASP A 143 -6.04 -7.82 -13.68
CA ASP A 143 -7.33 -8.25 -14.25
C ASP A 143 -8.35 -7.09 -14.24
N SER A 144 -8.43 -6.32 -13.16
CA SER A 144 -9.39 -5.22 -13.04
C SER A 144 -9.13 -4.12 -14.08
N ILE A 145 -7.86 -3.76 -14.31
CA ILE A 145 -7.48 -2.77 -15.33
C ILE A 145 -7.95 -3.22 -16.72
N ARG A 146 -7.70 -4.48 -17.09
CA ARG A 146 -8.00 -4.98 -18.45
C ARG A 146 -9.45 -5.38 -18.66
N ARG A 147 -10.03 -6.10 -17.71
CA ARG A 147 -11.34 -6.76 -17.89
C ARG A 147 -12.50 -5.88 -17.45
N ARG A 148 -12.28 -4.97 -16.49
CA ARG A 148 -13.35 -4.11 -15.95
C ARG A 148 -13.26 -2.70 -16.46
N HIS A 149 -12.26 -1.95 -15.99
CA HIS A 149 -12.10 -0.54 -16.33
C HIS A 149 -10.70 -0.06 -15.95
N PRO A 150 -9.99 0.72 -16.79
CA PRO A 150 -8.65 1.21 -16.45
C PRO A 150 -8.63 2.05 -15.17
N LEU A 151 -9.69 2.82 -14.93
CA LEU A 151 -9.81 3.64 -13.72
C LEU A 151 -9.91 2.83 -12.42
N ALA A 152 -10.12 1.51 -12.48
CA ALA A 152 -9.99 0.66 -11.31
C ALA A 152 -8.61 0.81 -10.63
N MET A 153 -7.56 1.19 -11.38
CA MET A 153 -6.25 1.48 -10.83
C MET A 153 -6.30 2.55 -9.72
N PHE A 154 -7.12 3.59 -9.86
CA PHE A 154 -7.20 4.66 -8.86
C PHE A 154 -7.79 4.20 -7.52
N GLY A 155 -8.55 3.09 -7.51
CA GLY A 155 -8.97 2.45 -6.26
C GLY A 155 -7.80 1.81 -5.51
N MET A 156 -6.82 1.23 -6.23
CA MET A 156 -5.58 0.72 -5.64
C MET A 156 -4.72 1.87 -5.11
N VAL A 157 -4.57 2.94 -5.91
CA VAL A 157 -3.82 4.14 -5.55
C VAL A 157 -4.35 4.73 -4.24
N LEU A 158 -5.67 4.95 -4.13
CA LEU A 158 -6.28 5.43 -2.89
C LEU A 158 -5.89 4.59 -1.67
N VAL A 159 -5.91 3.25 -1.79
CA VAL A 159 -5.64 2.36 -0.66
C VAL A 159 -4.16 2.39 -0.29
N LEU A 160 -3.27 2.31 -1.27
CA LEU A 160 -1.83 2.25 -1.00
C LEU A 160 -1.24 3.59 -0.56
N GLU A 161 -1.69 4.71 -1.13
CA GLU A 161 -1.28 6.07 -0.70
C GLU A 161 -2.03 6.48 0.57
N GLY A 162 -3.35 6.27 0.64
CA GLY A 162 -4.14 6.65 1.81
C GLY A 162 -3.72 5.93 3.10
N THR A 163 -3.22 4.69 3.00
CA THR A 163 -2.68 3.95 4.15
C THR A 163 -1.22 4.35 4.46
N SER A 164 -0.52 4.92 3.49
CA SER A 164 0.88 5.35 3.57
C SER A 164 1.07 6.76 4.16
N THR A 165 -0.02 7.44 4.51
CA THR A 165 -0.01 8.77 5.17
C THR A 165 0.69 8.78 6.55
N SER A 166 0.60 9.91 7.29
CA SER A 166 1.20 10.12 8.64
C SER A 166 1.12 8.94 9.64
N ALA A 167 0.13 8.05 9.48
CA ALA A 167 0.03 6.79 10.22
C ALA A 167 1.22 5.85 9.97
N ALA A 168 1.73 5.75 8.75
CA ALA A 168 2.91 4.96 8.39
C ALA A 168 4.18 5.52 9.02
N SER A 169 4.39 6.84 9.03
CA SER A 169 5.54 7.44 9.73
C SER A 169 5.48 7.22 11.24
N ALA A 170 4.29 7.33 11.84
CA ALA A 170 4.10 7.07 13.27
C ALA A 170 4.37 5.60 13.61
N ALA A 171 3.85 4.68 12.79
CA ALA A 171 4.12 3.26 12.91
C ALA A 171 5.63 2.98 12.73
N GLY A 172 6.28 3.49 11.68
CA GLY A 172 7.71 3.31 11.44
C GLY A 172 8.57 3.74 12.63
N ARG A 173 8.26 4.90 13.23
CA ARG A 173 8.93 5.36 14.47
C ARG A 173 8.69 4.41 15.65
N ALA A 174 7.45 3.96 15.85
CA ALA A 174 7.13 3.02 16.93
C ALA A 174 7.84 1.67 16.76
N ILE A 175 7.89 1.14 15.53
CA ILE A 175 8.63 -0.08 15.20
C ILE A 175 10.12 0.12 15.49
N ARG A 176 10.72 1.17 14.92
CA ARG A 176 12.13 1.51 15.10
C ARG A 176 12.52 1.55 16.57
N ASP A 177 11.77 2.30 17.37
CA ASP A 177 12.06 2.51 18.79
C ASP A 177 11.86 1.20 19.59
N SER A 178 10.86 0.39 19.24
CA SER A 178 10.58 -0.89 19.94
C SER A 178 11.59 -1.99 19.62
N LEU A 179 12.10 -2.05 18.39
CA LEU A 179 13.05 -3.07 17.93
C LEU A 179 14.51 -2.61 18.06
N GLY A 180 14.76 -1.35 18.39
CA GLY A 180 16.11 -0.78 18.49
C GLY A 180 16.85 -0.71 17.14
N LEU A 181 16.10 -0.51 16.05
CA LEU A 181 16.64 -0.44 14.70
C LEU A 181 17.11 0.98 14.34
N THR A 182 17.97 1.11 13.33
CA THR A 182 18.38 2.40 12.77
C THR A 182 17.39 2.88 11.71
N ASP A 183 17.46 4.16 11.33
CA ASP A 183 16.62 4.72 10.26
C ASP A 183 16.89 4.05 8.90
N ASP A 184 18.01 3.33 8.74
CA ASP A 184 18.35 2.58 7.53
C ASP A 184 17.39 1.41 7.22
N ALA A 185 16.53 1.06 8.19
CA ALA A 185 15.52 0.02 8.06
C ALA A 185 14.13 0.56 7.69
N PHE A 186 14.01 1.85 7.37
CA PHE A 186 12.72 2.53 7.22
C PHE A 186 12.66 3.46 6.00
N HIS A 187 13.54 3.31 5.00
CA HIS A 187 13.49 4.12 3.78
C HIS A 187 12.12 4.04 3.11
N TYR A 188 11.54 2.85 3.03
CA TYR A 188 10.21 2.63 2.45
C TYR A 188 9.11 3.34 3.25
N LEU A 189 9.03 3.08 4.57
CA LEU A 189 7.96 3.63 5.42
C LEU A 189 8.07 5.15 5.64
N PHE A 190 9.29 5.69 5.70
CA PHE A 190 9.48 7.14 5.90
C PHE A 190 9.30 7.93 4.60
N SER A 191 9.78 7.42 3.46
CA SER A 191 9.57 8.10 2.16
C SER A 191 8.09 8.20 1.83
N HIS A 192 7.33 7.12 2.02
CA HIS A 192 5.90 7.14 1.79
C HIS A 192 5.14 8.05 2.75
N GLY A 193 5.56 8.16 4.02
CA GLY A 193 4.89 9.02 5.00
C GLY A 193 5.12 10.53 4.86
N GLU A 194 6.25 10.96 4.30
CA GLU A 194 6.57 12.39 4.09
C GLU A 194 6.20 12.90 2.68
N LEU A 195 6.22 12.04 1.65
CA LEU A 195 5.83 12.38 0.28
C LEU A 195 4.29 12.42 0.07
N ASP A 196 3.51 11.76 0.95
CA ASP A 196 2.10 11.48 0.69
C ASP A 196 1.13 12.66 0.80
N ILE A 197 1.48 13.75 1.51
CA ILE A 197 0.51 14.85 1.68
C ILE A 197 0.29 15.58 0.35
N SER A 198 1.35 15.78 -0.43
CA SER A 198 1.25 16.32 -1.79
C SER A 198 0.61 15.34 -2.76
N HIS A 199 0.93 14.05 -2.68
CA HIS A 199 0.35 13.03 -3.55
C HIS A 199 -1.15 12.87 -3.31
N MET A 200 -1.58 12.84 -2.04
CA MET A 200 -3.00 12.80 -1.71
C MET A 200 -3.75 14.06 -2.12
N ALA A 201 -3.11 15.24 -2.10
CA ALA A 201 -3.72 16.46 -2.64
C ALA A 201 -3.87 16.39 -4.17
N PHE A 202 -2.83 15.95 -4.88
CA PHE A 202 -2.87 15.73 -6.32
C PHE A 202 -3.92 14.67 -6.71
N PHE A 203 -3.95 13.54 -6.01
CA PHE A 203 -4.94 12.49 -6.17
C PHE A 203 -6.36 13.01 -5.95
N ALA A 204 -6.57 13.80 -4.90
CA ALA A 204 -7.87 14.40 -4.61
C ALA A 204 -8.33 15.34 -5.74
N GLU A 205 -7.43 16.18 -6.25
CA GLU A 205 -7.72 17.04 -7.40
C GLU A 205 -8.03 16.23 -8.66
N LEU A 206 -7.27 15.16 -8.93
CA LEU A 206 -7.46 14.26 -10.06
C LEU A 206 -8.82 13.56 -9.99
N MET A 207 -9.18 13.00 -8.83
CA MET A 207 -10.46 12.34 -8.62
C MET A 207 -11.63 13.31 -8.84
N ASP A 208 -11.51 14.55 -8.40
CA ASP A 208 -12.56 15.55 -8.63
C ASP A 208 -12.74 15.97 -10.10
N THR A 209 -11.85 15.56 -11.01
CA THR A 209 -12.08 15.70 -12.47
C THR A 209 -13.04 14.65 -13.04
N ILE A 210 -13.27 13.56 -12.31
CA ILE A 210 -14.08 12.43 -12.76
C ILE A 210 -15.54 12.71 -12.41
N THR A 211 -16.32 13.04 -13.43
CA THR A 211 -17.74 13.41 -13.28
C THR A 211 -18.71 12.32 -13.74
N ASP A 212 -18.22 11.31 -14.47
CA ASP A 212 -19.03 10.19 -14.93
C ASP A 212 -19.31 9.22 -13.76
N THR A 213 -20.59 9.00 -13.45
CA THR A 213 -21.00 8.19 -12.31
C THR A 213 -20.66 6.71 -12.46
N GLU A 214 -20.57 6.18 -13.69
CA GLU A 214 -20.17 4.79 -13.91
C GLU A 214 -18.67 4.62 -13.66
N GLU A 215 -17.85 5.56 -14.12
CA GLU A 215 -16.41 5.62 -13.82
C GLU A 215 -16.14 5.72 -12.32
N GLN A 216 -16.87 6.61 -11.63
CA GLN A 216 -16.81 6.74 -10.17
C GLN A 216 -17.15 5.43 -9.46
N ALA A 217 -18.18 4.71 -9.93
CA ALA A 217 -18.57 3.43 -9.37
C ALA A 217 -17.48 2.35 -9.56
N GLN A 218 -16.74 2.36 -10.67
CA GLN A 218 -15.61 1.45 -10.88
C GLN A 218 -14.48 1.71 -9.87
N ILE A 219 -14.16 2.98 -9.60
CA ILE A 219 -13.12 3.37 -8.64
C ILE A 219 -13.52 2.97 -7.22
N ILE A 220 -14.75 3.28 -6.79
CA ILE A 220 -15.27 2.89 -5.48
C ILE A 220 -15.25 1.37 -5.31
N HIS A 221 -15.73 0.62 -6.31
CA HIS A 221 -15.73 -0.84 -6.27
C HIS A 221 -14.31 -1.39 -6.12
N SER A 222 -13.36 -0.85 -6.90
CA SER A 222 -11.97 -1.23 -6.83
C SER A 222 -11.36 -0.93 -5.45
N ALA A 223 -11.56 0.28 -4.92
CA ALA A 223 -11.05 0.68 -3.61
C ALA A 223 -11.53 -0.26 -2.49
N ARG A 224 -12.83 -0.59 -2.45
CA ARG A 224 -13.37 -1.56 -1.49
C ARG A 224 -12.71 -2.93 -1.59
N ALA A 225 -12.44 -3.39 -2.80
CA ALA A 225 -11.73 -4.65 -3.01
C ALA A 225 -10.28 -4.58 -2.52
N PHE A 226 -9.56 -3.50 -2.84
CA PHE A 226 -8.17 -3.33 -2.43
C PHE A 226 -7.99 -3.19 -0.92
N TYR A 227 -8.89 -2.50 -0.20
CA TYR A 227 -8.85 -2.50 1.26
C TYR A 227 -8.90 -3.91 1.85
N ARG A 228 -9.78 -4.77 1.32
CA ARG A 228 -9.91 -6.16 1.78
C ARG A 228 -8.70 -7.00 1.41
N LEU A 229 -8.22 -6.88 0.18
CA LEU A 229 -7.07 -7.62 -0.32
C LEU A 229 -5.80 -7.23 0.43
N TYR A 230 -5.61 -5.93 0.71
CA TYR A 230 -4.44 -5.46 1.44
C TYR A 230 -4.47 -5.85 2.92
N GLY A 231 -5.66 -5.85 3.55
CA GLY A 231 -5.83 -6.44 4.88
C GLY A 231 -5.46 -7.93 4.91
N ALA A 232 -5.87 -8.70 3.90
CA ALA A 232 -5.49 -10.11 3.80
C ALA A 232 -3.97 -10.30 3.61
N VAL A 233 -3.29 -9.41 2.88
CA VAL A 233 -1.81 -9.40 2.77
C VAL A 233 -1.17 -9.18 4.14
N HIS A 234 -1.71 -8.27 4.96
CA HIS A 234 -1.21 -8.02 6.31
C HIS A 234 -1.36 -9.24 7.23
N ASP A 235 -2.53 -9.87 7.21
CA ASP A 235 -2.81 -11.06 8.01
C ASP A 235 -1.93 -12.25 7.58
N ALA A 236 -1.72 -12.41 6.27
CA ALA A 236 -0.83 -13.42 5.71
C ALA A 236 0.63 -13.18 6.12
N ALA A 237 1.09 -11.93 6.08
CA ALA A 237 2.44 -11.58 6.52
C ALA A 237 2.67 -11.88 8.00
N LEU A 238 1.70 -11.57 8.89
CA LEU A 238 1.77 -11.96 10.29
C LEU A 238 1.86 -13.48 10.48
N SER A 239 1.07 -14.23 9.71
CA SER A 239 1.04 -15.70 9.77
C SER A 239 2.33 -16.34 9.24
N ASP A 240 3.06 -15.65 8.37
CA ASP A 240 4.33 -16.11 7.79
C ASP A 240 5.56 -15.77 8.64
N ALA A 241 5.40 -15.05 9.76
CA ALA A 241 6.50 -14.53 10.57
C ALA A 241 7.53 -15.58 11.02
N ASP A 242 7.09 -16.81 11.33
CA ASP A 242 7.99 -17.90 11.75
C ASP A 242 9.02 -18.30 10.67
N HIS A 243 8.78 -17.96 9.39
CA HIS A 243 9.73 -18.18 8.30
C HIS A 243 10.77 -17.05 8.17
N TRP A 244 10.69 -16.02 9.01
CA TRP A 244 11.57 -14.84 9.00
C TRP A 244 12.37 -14.66 10.29
N THR A 245 12.42 -15.67 11.16
CA THR A 245 13.34 -15.68 12.30
C THR A 245 14.78 -15.78 11.83
N ASP A 246 15.73 -15.42 12.71
CA ASP A 246 17.15 -15.58 12.39
C ASP A 246 17.49 -17.05 12.08
N GLU A 247 16.93 -18.01 12.82
CA GLU A 247 17.17 -19.44 12.54
C GLU A 247 16.63 -19.86 11.16
N ALA A 248 15.45 -19.35 10.77
CA ALA A 248 14.85 -19.66 9.46
C ALA A 248 15.69 -19.07 8.30
N LEU A 249 16.20 -17.86 8.46
CA LEU A 249 17.04 -17.20 7.45
C LEU A 249 18.42 -17.88 7.32
N GLU A 250 19.02 -18.30 8.43
CA GLU A 250 20.27 -19.05 8.44
C GLU A 250 20.12 -20.41 7.73
N ALA A 251 19.05 -21.16 8.03
CA ALA A 251 18.78 -22.45 7.41
C ALA A 251 18.66 -22.35 5.88
N ASN A 252 18.03 -21.28 5.38
CA ASN A 252 17.89 -21.04 3.94
C ASN A 252 19.20 -20.60 3.27
N SER A 253 20.11 -19.97 4.02
CA SER A 253 21.42 -19.54 3.51
C SER A 253 22.41 -20.70 3.32
N CYS A 254 22.23 -21.83 4.01
CA CYS A 254 23.05 -23.03 3.86
C CYS A 254 22.70 -23.90 2.64
N HIS A 255 21.62 -23.60 1.92
CA HIS A 255 21.11 -24.40 0.81
C HIS A 255 21.30 -23.76 -0.58
N HIS A 256 22.08 -22.67 -0.65
CA HIS A 256 22.48 -21.98 -1.89
C HIS A 256 24.00 -21.90 -1.99
#